data_AF-A0A7W2LXQ1-F1
#
_entry.id   AF-A0A7W2LXQ1-F1
#
_cell.length_a   1.000
_cell.length_b   1.000
_cell.length_c   1.000
_cell.angle_alpha   90.00
_cell.angle_beta   90.00
_cell.angle_gamma   90.00
#
_symmetry.space_group_name_H-M   'P 1'
#
loop_
_entity.id
_entity.type
_entity.pdbx_description
1 polymer ?
#
loop_
_entity_poly.entity_id
_entity_poly.type
_entity_poly.pdbx_seq_one_letter_code
_entity_poly.pdbx_strand_id
1 'polypeptide(L)'
;MNRTGRALTLGCLLLLQPLLALAEGGNSLLIPATGRCTLNVQPEDLANALKACEQTASAGDAQAQFELGEYYYTQTPKNLNKALDWFQKASLQGQADAQYRLGSMFFHGEGVKANNVQAYILLKMAAVNGAEDALDMADEVTEQMPRDDLEHATQVLGQIFRKYLLELQNAEGRTPFSPLP
;
A
#
# COMPACT_ATOMS: atom_id res chain seq x y z
N MET A 1 -0.51 -73.20 -39.09
CA MET A 1 0.58 -72.91 -40.05
C MET A 1 0.89 -71.43 -40.00
N ASN A 2 2.18 -71.13 -39.84
CA ASN A 2 2.78 -69.80 -39.70
C ASN A 2 2.34 -68.78 -40.78
N ARG A 3 2.24 -67.50 -40.40
CA ARG A 3 3.17 -66.46 -40.88
C ARG A 3 2.98 -65.11 -40.18
N THR A 4 4.08 -64.71 -39.55
CA THR A 4 4.57 -63.37 -39.25
C THR A 4 4.31 -62.33 -40.35
N GLY A 5 3.98 -61.09 -39.97
CA GLY A 5 3.91 -59.93 -40.86
C GLY A 5 4.03 -58.60 -40.10
N ARG A 6 5.18 -57.95 -40.26
CA ARG A 6 5.66 -56.70 -39.65
C ARG A 6 4.86 -55.44 -40.06
N ALA A 7 4.92 -54.46 -39.15
CA ALA A 7 5.09 -53.01 -39.36
C ALA A 7 3.95 -52.20 -40.00
N LEU A 8 3.46 -51.21 -39.25
CA LEU A 8 3.19 -49.83 -39.70
C LEU A 8 2.99 -48.95 -38.47
N THR A 9 4.09 -48.40 -37.94
CA THR A 9 4.07 -47.25 -37.05
C THR A 9 3.87 -46.00 -37.92
N LEU A 10 2.68 -45.41 -37.90
CA LEU A 10 2.44 -44.08 -38.45
C LEU A 10 1.92 -43.14 -37.35
N GLY A 11 2.84 -42.27 -36.93
CA GLY A 11 2.62 -40.87 -36.59
C GLY A 11 1.30 -40.48 -35.91
N CYS A 12 1.32 -40.38 -34.59
CA CYS A 12 0.55 -39.37 -33.88
C CYS A 12 1.49 -38.61 -32.96
N LEU A 13 2.10 -37.54 -33.50
CA LEU A 13 2.85 -36.53 -32.77
C LEU A 13 1.86 -35.72 -31.93
N LEU A 14 1.47 -36.25 -30.78
CA LEU A 14 0.88 -35.45 -29.71
C LEU A 14 2.03 -34.66 -29.07
N LEU A 15 2.10 -33.36 -29.39
CA LEU A 15 2.92 -32.39 -28.69
C LEU A 15 2.45 -32.28 -27.23
N LEU A 16 2.88 -33.21 -26.38
CA LEU A 16 3.00 -32.97 -24.95
C LEU A 16 4.18 -32.01 -24.79
N GLN A 17 3.90 -30.71 -24.72
CA GLN A 17 4.86 -29.77 -24.17
C GLN A 17 4.96 -30.06 -22.67
N PRO A 18 6.14 -30.45 -22.14
CA PRO A 18 6.34 -30.50 -20.71
C PRO A 18 6.39 -29.07 -20.22
N LEU A 19 5.50 -28.72 -19.29
CA LEU A 19 5.71 -27.63 -18.35
C LEU A 19 7.09 -27.86 -17.71
N LEU A 20 8.11 -27.15 -18.18
CA LEU A 20 9.38 -27.01 -17.48
C LEU A 20 9.12 -26.14 -16.25
N ALA A 21 8.64 -26.80 -15.20
CA ALA A 21 8.88 -26.36 -13.84
C ALA A 21 10.39 -26.48 -13.59
N LEU A 22 11.11 -25.38 -13.77
CA LEU A 22 12.43 -25.23 -13.16
C LEU A 22 12.22 -24.73 -11.73
N ALA A 23 12.10 -25.71 -10.85
CA ALA A 23 12.38 -25.54 -9.44
C ALA A 23 13.91 -25.40 -9.30
N GLU A 24 14.40 -24.18 -9.08
CA GLU A 24 15.68 -24.00 -8.39
C GLU A 24 15.38 -23.82 -6.90
N GLY A 25 16.05 -24.65 -6.10
CA GLY A 25 15.74 -24.89 -4.71
C GLY A 25 15.80 -23.63 -3.84
N GLY A 26 14.68 -23.37 -3.17
CA GLY A 26 14.59 -22.53 -1.98
C GLY A 26 13.61 -23.21 -1.02
N ASN A 27 14.00 -23.34 0.24
CA ASN A 27 13.20 -23.92 1.32
C ASN A 27 11.73 -23.46 1.27
N SER A 28 10.77 -24.39 1.21
CA SER A 28 9.34 -24.08 1.09
C SER A 28 8.70 -23.49 2.38
N LEU A 29 9.51 -23.17 3.40
CA LEU A 29 9.15 -22.33 4.55
C LEU A 29 9.46 -20.84 4.29
N LEU A 30 10.09 -20.53 3.17
CA LEU A 30 10.29 -19.19 2.64
C LEU A 30 9.47 -19.10 1.36
N ILE A 31 8.25 -18.59 1.48
CA ILE A 31 7.57 -18.00 0.33
C ILE A 31 8.59 -17.01 -0.27
N PRO A 32 9.03 -17.13 -1.53
CA PRO A 32 9.90 -16.14 -2.11
C PRO A 32 9.18 -14.80 -1.96
N ALA A 33 9.85 -13.80 -1.40
CA ALA A 33 9.29 -12.48 -1.18
C ALA A 33 9.09 -11.72 -2.50
N THR A 34 8.54 -12.36 -3.53
CA THR A 34 8.03 -11.74 -4.77
C THR A 34 6.78 -10.90 -4.52
N GLY A 35 6.59 -10.40 -3.30
CA GLY A 35 5.38 -9.71 -2.85
C GLY A 35 5.61 -8.62 -1.80
N ARG A 36 6.85 -8.22 -1.53
CA ARG A 36 7.12 -7.06 -0.67
C ARG A 36 8.08 -6.14 -1.40
N CYS A 37 7.68 -4.90 -1.62
CA CYS A 37 8.60 -3.87 -2.04
C CYS A 37 9.67 -3.71 -0.96
N THR A 38 10.90 -4.11 -1.24
CA THR A 38 12.04 -3.91 -0.33
C THR A 38 13.11 -3.12 -1.08
N LEU A 39 13.33 -1.87 -0.69
CA LEU A 39 14.27 -0.96 -1.36
C LEU A 39 15.62 -0.83 -0.62
N ASN A 40 15.78 -1.53 0.52
CA ASN A 40 17.05 -1.69 1.20
C ASN A 40 17.88 -2.83 0.56
N VAL A 41 18.36 -2.58 -0.66
CA VAL A 41 19.14 -3.53 -1.47
C VAL A 41 20.51 -2.95 -1.81
N GLN A 42 21.42 -3.78 -2.32
CA GLN A 42 22.70 -3.30 -2.82
C GLN A 42 22.50 -2.32 -4.00
N PRO A 43 23.39 -1.33 -4.21
CA PRO A 43 23.22 -0.31 -5.24
C PRO A 43 23.03 -0.88 -6.66
N GLU A 44 23.69 -1.99 -6.99
CA GLU A 44 23.58 -2.69 -8.27
C GLU A 44 22.18 -3.28 -8.52
N ASP A 45 21.46 -3.66 -7.46
CA ASP A 45 20.14 -4.28 -7.54
C ASP A 45 19.00 -3.25 -7.45
N LEU A 46 19.31 -2.03 -7.01
CA LEU A 46 18.32 -0.98 -6.74
C LEU A 46 17.42 -0.69 -7.95
N ALA A 47 17.97 -0.66 -9.16
CA ALA A 47 17.19 -0.40 -10.37
C ALA A 47 16.13 -1.48 -10.62
N ASN A 48 16.48 -2.75 -10.40
CA ASN A 48 15.56 -3.86 -10.56
C ASN A 48 14.53 -3.89 -9.42
N ALA A 49 14.96 -3.63 -8.18
CA ALA A 49 14.08 -3.54 -7.02
C ALA A 49 13.03 -2.43 -7.17
N LEU A 50 13.45 -1.25 -7.64
CA LEU A 50 12.53 -0.14 -7.92
C LEU A 50 11.51 -0.50 -8.99
N LYS A 51 11.95 -1.11 -10.10
CA LYS A 51 11.04 -1.54 -11.16
C LYS A 51 9.99 -2.54 -10.66
N ALA A 52 10.42 -3.52 -9.87
CA ALA A 52 9.49 -4.49 -9.27
C ALA A 52 8.51 -3.82 -8.30
N CYS A 53 9.02 -2.91 -7.45
CA CYS A 53 8.20 -2.17 -6.51
C CYS A 53 7.17 -1.26 -7.22
N GLU A 54 7.57 -0.56 -8.29
CA GLU A 54 6.67 0.24 -9.12
C GLU A 54 5.57 -0.60 -9.74
N GLN A 55 5.85 -1.83 -10.14
CA GLN A 55 4.82 -2.76 -10.64
C GLN A 55 3.82 -3.13 -9.53
N THR A 56 4.30 -3.49 -8.34
CA THR A 56 3.43 -3.84 -7.19
C THR A 56 2.59 -2.65 -6.75
N ALA A 57 3.20 -1.47 -6.63
CA ALA A 57 2.51 -0.23 -6.26
C ALA A 57 1.46 0.18 -7.31
N SER A 58 1.76 -0.02 -8.59
CA SER A 58 0.83 0.24 -9.70
C SER A 58 -0.32 -0.77 -9.76
N ALA A 59 -0.13 -1.97 -9.22
CA ALA A 59 -1.18 -2.95 -9.03
C ALA A 59 -2.09 -2.66 -7.81
N GLY A 60 -1.82 -1.58 -7.08
CA GLY A 60 -2.64 -1.10 -5.97
C GLY A 60 -2.14 -1.47 -4.59
N ASP A 61 -0.98 -2.12 -4.45
CA ASP A 61 -0.46 -2.50 -3.14
C ASP A 61 -0.08 -1.26 -2.30
N ALA A 62 -0.81 -1.03 -1.21
CA ALA A 62 -0.65 0.16 -0.38
C ALA A 62 0.71 0.21 0.33
N GLN A 63 1.28 -0.93 0.71
CA GLN A 63 2.61 -0.98 1.32
C GLN A 63 3.68 -0.60 0.29
N ALA A 64 3.65 -1.15 -0.91
CA ALA A 64 4.59 -0.79 -1.97
C ALA A 64 4.47 0.68 -2.37
N GLN A 65 3.26 1.25 -2.37
CA GLN A 65 3.07 2.69 -2.55
C GLN A 65 3.76 3.48 -1.42
N PHE A 66 3.58 3.08 -0.16
CA PHE A 66 4.27 3.73 0.96
C PHE A 66 5.80 3.64 0.83
N GLU A 67 6.35 2.46 0.53
CA GLU A 67 7.79 2.24 0.35
C GLU A 67 8.38 3.09 -0.78
N LEU A 68 7.67 3.27 -1.90
CA LEU A 68 8.09 4.21 -2.95
C LEU A 68 8.07 5.66 -2.45
N GLY A 69 7.04 6.01 -1.67
CA GLY A 69 6.96 7.32 -1.02
C GLY A 69 8.19 7.61 -0.16
N GLU A 70 8.54 6.69 0.74
CA GLU A 70 9.73 6.78 1.58
C GLU A 70 11.01 6.88 0.73
N TYR A 71 11.16 6.04 -0.29
CA TYR A 71 12.32 6.07 -1.17
C TYR A 71 12.53 7.44 -1.84
N TYR A 72 11.48 8.07 -2.34
CA TYR A 72 11.57 9.41 -2.93
C TYR A 72 11.75 10.51 -1.88
N TYR A 73 11.24 10.30 -0.67
CA TYR A 73 11.37 11.22 0.46
C TYR A 73 12.77 11.24 1.07
N THR A 74 13.52 10.13 1.04
CA THR A 74 14.85 10.00 1.65
C THR A 74 16.02 10.20 0.68
N GLN A 75 15.75 10.28 -0.64
CA GLN A 75 16.79 10.49 -1.65
C GLN A 75 17.57 11.80 -1.46
N THR A 76 18.78 11.86 -2.03
CA THR A 76 19.57 13.09 -2.14
C THR A 76 19.89 13.36 -3.61
N PRO A 77 19.32 14.41 -4.23
CA PRO A 77 18.27 15.30 -3.71
C PRO A 77 16.92 14.59 -3.55
N LYS A 78 16.11 15.02 -2.58
CA LYS A 78 14.76 14.49 -2.34
C LYS A 78 13.85 14.78 -3.54
N ASN A 79 12.91 13.88 -3.84
CA ASN A 79 11.84 14.11 -4.80
C ASN A 79 10.48 14.14 -4.09
N LEU A 80 10.20 15.27 -3.43
CA LEU A 80 9.01 15.42 -2.58
C LEU A 80 7.70 15.33 -3.37
N ASN A 81 7.67 15.74 -4.64
CA ASN A 81 6.48 15.61 -5.48
C ASN A 81 6.12 14.14 -5.69
N LYS A 82 7.10 13.29 -6.02
CA LYS A 82 6.85 11.85 -6.15
C LYS A 82 6.50 11.20 -4.81
N ALA A 83 7.14 11.64 -3.73
CA ALA A 83 6.81 11.15 -2.39
C ALA A 83 5.34 11.43 -2.03
N LEU A 84 4.87 12.67 -2.25
CA LEU A 84 3.48 13.07 -2.05
C LEU A 84 2.50 12.23 -2.86
N ASP A 85 2.77 12.04 -4.15
CA ASP A 85 1.89 11.24 -5.02
C ASP A 85 1.72 9.80 -4.52
N TRP A 86 2.81 9.20 -4.02
CA TRP A 86 2.78 7.83 -3.52
C TRP A 86 2.17 7.71 -2.14
N PHE A 87 2.51 8.61 -1.21
CA PHE A 87 1.87 8.67 0.11
C PHE A 87 0.37 8.93 0.00
N GLN A 88 -0.08 9.79 -0.92
CA GLN A 88 -1.51 10.03 -1.13
C GLN A 88 -2.24 8.77 -1.56
N LYS A 89 -1.68 7.99 -2.49
CA LYS A 89 -2.28 6.72 -2.93
C LYS A 89 -2.37 5.70 -1.78
N ALA A 90 -1.29 5.53 -1.02
CA ALA A 90 -1.28 4.61 0.13
C ALA A 90 -2.24 5.08 1.25
N SER A 91 -2.25 6.39 1.52
CA SER A 91 -3.11 7.02 2.52
C SER A 91 -4.60 6.82 2.22
N LEU A 92 -5.01 6.89 0.96
CA LEU A 92 -6.40 6.65 0.54
C LEU A 92 -6.87 5.21 0.78
N GLN A 93 -5.92 4.27 0.92
CA GLN A 93 -6.19 2.87 1.22
C GLN A 93 -6.11 2.54 2.71
N GLY A 94 -5.91 3.54 3.58
CA GLY A 94 -5.82 3.30 5.03
C GLY A 94 -4.43 2.89 5.52
N GLN A 95 -3.38 3.00 4.70
CA GLN A 95 -2.01 2.76 5.17
C GLN A 95 -1.65 3.85 6.20
N ALA A 96 -1.45 3.44 7.46
CA ALA A 96 -1.30 4.34 8.59
C ALA A 96 -0.02 5.20 8.54
N ASP A 97 1.13 4.61 8.22
CA ASP A 97 2.40 5.31 8.09
C ASP A 97 2.41 6.33 6.94
N ALA A 98 1.71 6.05 5.84
CA ALA A 98 1.54 6.96 4.72
C ALA A 98 0.64 8.13 5.10
N GLN A 99 -0.43 7.88 5.87
CA GLN A 99 -1.25 8.95 6.45
C GLN A 99 -0.43 9.81 7.41
N TYR A 100 0.40 9.20 8.26
CA TYR A 100 1.30 9.92 9.17
C TYR A 100 2.32 10.77 8.41
N ARG A 101 3.03 10.19 7.42
CA ARG A 101 3.99 10.92 6.56
C ARG A 101 3.32 12.08 5.83
N LEU A 102 2.17 11.84 5.21
CA LEU A 102 1.44 12.89 4.50
C LEU A 102 0.96 14.00 5.46
N GLY A 103 0.49 13.61 6.66
CA GLY A 103 0.13 14.55 7.73
C GLY A 103 1.30 15.43 8.16
N SER A 104 2.47 14.84 8.40
CA SER A 104 3.71 15.57 8.69
C SER A 104 4.12 16.51 7.55
N MET A 105 4.02 16.06 6.29
CA MET A 105 4.35 16.90 5.14
C MET A 105 3.42 18.12 5.03
N PHE A 106 2.13 17.97 5.32
CA PHE A 106 1.21 19.10 5.41
C PHE A 106 1.46 19.98 6.61
N PHE A 107 1.89 19.44 7.75
CA PHE A 107 2.19 20.24 8.92
C PHE A 107 3.41 21.14 8.69
N HIS A 108 4.49 20.55 8.16
CA HIS A 108 5.76 21.24 7.95
C HIS A 108 5.87 21.97 6.61
N GLY A 109 4.94 21.75 5.68
CA GLY A 109 4.99 22.31 4.34
C GLY A 109 6.10 21.70 3.47
N GLU A 110 6.38 20.40 3.63
CA GLU A 110 7.44 19.71 2.90
C GLU A 110 6.96 19.29 1.50
N GLY A 111 7.38 20.04 0.48
CA GLY A 111 7.00 19.76 -0.92
C GLY A 111 5.54 20.08 -1.25
N VAL A 112 4.74 20.48 -0.25
CA VAL A 112 3.36 20.92 -0.35
C VAL A 112 3.16 22.17 0.50
N LYS A 113 2.16 23.00 0.19
CA LYS A 113 1.83 24.14 1.05
C LYS A 113 1.35 23.63 2.42
N ALA A 114 1.91 24.19 3.49
CA ALA A 114 1.50 23.84 4.85
C ALA A 114 0.00 24.05 5.07
N ASN A 115 -0.65 23.11 5.76
CA ASN A 115 -2.08 23.10 6.02
C ASN A 115 -2.41 22.26 7.27
N ASN A 116 -2.63 22.94 8.40
CA ASN A 116 -2.89 22.29 9.69
C ASN A 116 -4.22 21.52 9.71
N VAL A 117 -5.25 21.96 8.98
CA VAL A 117 -6.53 21.22 8.86
C VAL A 117 -6.30 19.87 8.19
N GLN A 118 -5.57 19.84 7.07
CA GLN A 118 -5.28 18.59 6.37
C GLN A 118 -4.33 17.69 7.17
N ALA A 119 -3.31 18.27 7.81
CA ALA A 119 -2.40 17.55 8.69
C ALA A 119 -3.16 16.86 9.82
N TYR A 120 -4.00 17.60 10.56
CA TYR A 120 -4.79 17.07 11.66
C TYR A 120 -5.70 15.92 11.21
N ILE A 121 -6.44 16.09 10.10
CA ILE A 121 -7.32 15.04 9.57
C ILE A 121 -6.53 13.76 9.25
N LEU A 122 -5.39 13.88 8.55
CA LEU A 122 -4.54 12.74 8.19
C LEU A 122 -3.96 12.04 9.41
N LEU A 123 -3.47 12.79 10.39
CA LEU A 123 -2.89 12.24 11.62
C LEU A 123 -3.93 11.53 12.48
N LYS A 124 -5.15 12.08 12.60
CA LYS A 124 -6.25 11.39 13.30
C LYS A 124 -6.67 10.11 12.57
N MET A 125 -6.68 10.09 11.24
CA MET A 125 -6.92 8.86 10.47
C MET A 125 -5.79 7.85 10.66
N ALA A 126 -4.52 8.30 10.67
CA ALA A 126 -3.36 7.46 10.89
C ALA A 126 -3.43 6.75 12.25
N ALA A 127 -3.78 7.49 13.31
CA ALA A 127 -3.97 6.94 14.65
C ALA A 127 -5.05 5.85 14.68
N VAL A 128 -6.18 6.08 14.01
CA VAL A 128 -7.26 5.07 13.90
C VAL A 128 -6.78 3.82 13.18
N ASN A 129 -5.89 3.97 12.19
CA ASN A 129 -5.31 2.87 11.42
C ASN A 129 -4.05 2.26 12.04
N GLY A 130 -3.65 2.70 13.25
CA GLY A 130 -2.60 2.05 14.04
C GLY A 130 -1.22 2.74 14.04
N ALA A 131 -1.09 3.97 13.54
CA ALA A 131 0.12 4.77 13.73
C ALA A 131 0.16 5.33 15.16
N GLU A 132 0.96 4.72 16.03
CA GLU A 132 1.01 5.01 17.47
C GLU A 132 1.38 6.48 17.77
N ASP A 133 2.35 7.03 17.04
CA ASP A 133 2.86 8.40 17.25
C ASP A 133 1.98 9.49 16.62
N ALA A 134 0.91 9.11 15.91
CA ALA A 134 0.12 10.08 15.14
C ALA A 134 -0.74 11.01 16.02
N LEU A 135 -1.13 10.58 17.22
CA LEU A 135 -1.89 11.42 18.14
C LEU A 135 -1.04 12.54 18.74
N ASP A 136 0.20 12.26 19.11
CA ASP A 136 1.11 13.26 19.66
C ASP A 136 1.35 14.38 18.65
N MET A 137 1.61 14.02 17.39
CA MET A 137 1.75 15.02 16.32
C MET A 137 0.42 15.74 16.02
N ALA A 138 -0.73 15.06 16.13
CA ALA A 138 -2.02 15.73 15.96
C ALA A 138 -2.24 16.79 17.05
N ASP A 139 -1.82 16.52 18.29
CA ASP A 139 -1.90 17.46 19.40
C ASP A 139 -0.99 18.67 19.14
N GLU A 140 0.25 18.47 18.69
CA GLU A 140 1.15 19.55 18.25
C GLU A 140 0.53 20.42 17.14
N VAL A 141 -0.13 19.80 16.17
CA VAL A 141 -0.84 20.53 15.10
C VAL A 141 -1.93 21.42 15.70
N THR A 142 -2.69 20.93 16.70
CA THR A 142 -3.77 21.73 17.32
C THR A 142 -3.28 22.96 18.07
N GLU A 143 -2.04 22.95 18.58
CA GLU A 143 -1.44 24.14 19.22
C GLU A 143 -1.30 25.31 18.24
N GLN A 144 -1.21 25.02 16.95
CA GLN A 144 -1.07 25.99 15.86
C GLN A 144 -2.39 26.22 15.08
N MET A 145 -3.50 25.66 15.54
CA MET A 145 -4.80 25.77 14.84
C MET A 145 -5.71 26.81 15.49
N PRO A 146 -6.28 27.74 14.70
CA PRO A 146 -7.45 28.50 15.12
C PRO A 146 -8.60 27.56 15.51
N ARG A 147 -9.44 27.99 16.46
CA ARG A 147 -10.59 27.19 16.92
C ARG A 147 -11.54 26.82 15.78
N ASP A 148 -11.80 27.76 14.87
CA ASP A 148 -12.70 27.55 13.72
C ASP A 148 -12.14 26.48 12.77
N ASP A 149 -10.82 26.45 12.56
CA ASP A 149 -10.16 25.44 11.74
C ASP A 149 -10.21 24.06 12.39
N LEU A 150 -10.04 23.98 13.72
CA LEU A 150 -10.16 22.72 14.47
C LEU A 150 -11.60 22.19 14.46
N GLU A 151 -12.59 23.09 14.61
CA GLU A 151 -13.99 22.73 14.47
C GLU A 151 -14.27 22.19 13.07
N HIS A 152 -13.81 22.89 12.03
CA HIS A 152 -13.95 22.45 10.65
C HIS A 152 -13.32 21.07 10.41
N ALA A 153 -12.10 20.84 10.88
CA ALA A 153 -11.41 19.56 10.76
C ALA A 153 -12.18 18.42 11.45
N THR A 154 -12.70 18.68 12.66
CA THR A 154 -13.49 17.72 13.43
C THR A 154 -14.82 17.40 12.75
N GLN A 155 -15.48 18.40 12.16
CA GLN A 155 -16.70 18.20 11.37
C GLN A 155 -16.44 17.30 10.15
N VAL A 156 -15.33 17.53 9.43
CA VAL A 156 -14.92 16.70 8.28
C VAL A 156 -14.66 15.25 8.71
N LEU A 157 -13.91 15.04 9.78
CA LEU A 157 -13.67 13.69 10.34
C LEU A 157 -14.99 12.99 10.70
N GLY A 158 -15.93 13.71 11.32
CA GLY A 158 -17.26 13.18 11.64
C GLY A 158 -18.07 12.77 10.40
N GLN A 159 -17.95 13.52 9.29
CA GLN A 159 -18.59 13.17 8.02
C GLN A 159 -17.95 11.92 7.39
N ILE A 160 -16.62 11.81 7.40
CA ILE A 160 -15.89 10.64 6.91
C ILE A 160 -16.33 9.39 7.67
N PHE A 161 -16.29 9.44 9.01
CA PHE A 161 -16.71 8.33 9.86
C PHE A 161 -18.17 7.93 9.64
N ARG A 162 -19.08 8.90 9.54
CA ARG A 162 -20.49 8.63 9.25
C ARG A 162 -20.68 7.94 7.90
N LYS A 163 -19.97 8.38 6.86
CA LYS A 163 -20.04 7.75 5.54
C LYS A 163 -19.54 6.30 5.60
N TYR A 164 -18.42 6.06 6.28
CA TYR A 164 -17.90 4.72 6.49
C TYR A 164 -18.90 3.78 7.18
N LEU A 165 -19.54 4.24 8.27
CA LEU A 165 -20.57 3.45 8.97
C LEU A 165 -21.77 3.09 8.08
N LEU A 166 -22.19 4.01 7.19
CA LEU A 166 -23.27 3.75 6.24
C LEU A 166 -22.88 2.72 5.18
N GLU A 167 -21.63 2.77 4.71
CA GLU A 167 -21.09 1.78 3.76
C GLU A 167 -21.04 0.39 4.40
N LEU A 168 -20.60 0.26 5.66
CA LEU A 168 -20.63 -1.00 6.40
C LEU A 168 -22.05 -1.53 6.56
N GLN A 169 -23.01 -0.68 6.95
CA GLN A 169 -24.40 -1.08 7.11
C GLN A 169 -25.00 -1.66 5.82
N ASN A 170 -24.67 -1.06 4.69
CA ASN A 170 -25.13 -1.51 3.37
C ASN A 170 -24.46 -2.83 2.93
N ALA A 171 -23.20 -3.04 3.32
CA ALA A 171 -22.45 -4.26 2.99
C ALA A 171 -22.93 -5.48 3.81
N GLU A 172 -23.20 -5.29 5.10
CA GLU A 172 -23.50 -6.38 6.04
C GLU A 172 -25.01 -6.62 6.26
N GLY A 173 -25.86 -5.71 5.77
CA GLY A 173 -27.31 -5.78 5.99
C GLY A 173 -27.72 -5.67 7.48
N ARG A 174 -26.81 -5.25 8.36
CA ARG A 174 -26.99 -5.06 9.80
C ARG A 174 -26.36 -3.74 10.21
N THR A 175 -26.82 -3.15 11.31
CA THR A 175 -26.19 -1.92 11.82
C THR A 175 -24.84 -2.27 12.43
N PRO A 176 -23.78 -1.45 12.25
CA PRO A 176 -22.46 -1.68 12.85
C PRO A 176 -22.47 -1.71 14.39
N PHE A 177 -23.58 -1.29 15.01
CA PHE A 177 -23.80 -1.23 16.45
C PHE A 177 -24.69 -2.36 16.98
N SER A 178 -25.03 -3.34 16.14
CA SER A 178 -25.79 -4.52 16.59
C SER A 178 -24.95 -5.32 17.59
N PRO A 179 -25.53 -5.84 18.70
CA PRO A 179 -24.80 -6.69 19.63
C PRO A 179 -24.18 -7.89 18.90
N LEU A 180 -22.92 -8.20 19.18
CA LEU A 180 -22.30 -9.44 18.73
C LEU A 180 -23.02 -10.64 19.39
N PRO A 181 -23.27 -11.74 18.67
CA PRO A 181 -23.92 -12.93 19.21
C PRO A 181 -23.11 -13.60 20.34
#